data_AF-A0A832BC40-F1
#
_entry.id   AF-A0A832BC40-F1
#
_cell.length_a   1.000
_cell.length_b   1.000
_cell.length_c   1.000
_cell.angle_alpha   90.00
_cell.angle_beta   90.00
_cell.angle_gamma   90.00
#
_symmetry.space_group_name_H-M   'P 1'
#
loop_
_entity.id
_entity.type
_entity.pdbx_description
1 polymer ?
#
loop_
_entity_poly.entity_id
_entity_poly.type
_entity_poly.pdbx_seq_one_letter_code
_entity_poly.pdbx_strand_id
1 'polypeptide(L)'
;MDLMLDLAYKYPFSNEAKEVVKRYESSRIDPKYLELGRLRVNEAITKGAIEFSEASDDELKLDYVISYVYARMIASAISIAAVERYVSAEAKRSAQALSFEKTENIIHIANELGIKVEQNGELFAMPFTVYLSNMPKSDEYRLIHQKLSNGIVYLERYKLIRILEKAFTKAIHTGMPIPKENLPREIIEVSKTIKIPVEEIKIKVKKGVDERYAWIEKLLAHPLPDFRHRVVNLILAPYFA
;
A
#
# COMPACT_ATOMS: atom_id res chain seq x y z
N MET A 1 16.64 16.89 -18.01
CA MET A 1 15.63 16.10 -17.30
C MET A 1 15.25 14.94 -18.19
N ASP A 2 15.76 13.76 -17.88
CA ASP A 2 15.39 12.53 -18.58
C ASP A 2 13.91 12.22 -18.28
N LEU A 3 13.04 12.27 -19.30
CA LEU A 3 11.61 12.00 -19.17
C LEU A 3 11.36 10.60 -18.57
N MET A 4 12.24 9.65 -18.88
CA MET A 4 12.19 8.30 -18.32
C MET A 4 12.45 8.30 -16.81
N LEU A 5 13.46 9.04 -16.35
CA LEU A 5 13.79 9.16 -14.93
C LEU A 5 12.68 9.87 -14.15
N ASP A 6 12.02 10.86 -14.75
CA ASP A 6 10.88 11.56 -14.15
C ASP A 6 9.69 10.62 -13.90
N LEU A 7 9.34 9.80 -14.90
CA LEU A 7 8.30 8.78 -14.75
C LEU A 7 8.70 7.71 -13.73
N ALA A 8 9.95 7.21 -13.79
CA ALA A 8 10.45 6.23 -12.84
C ALA A 8 10.39 6.71 -11.39
N TYR A 9 10.71 7.99 -11.15
CA TYR A 9 10.65 8.63 -9.84
C TYR A 9 9.23 8.65 -9.24
N LYS A 10 8.25 8.99 -10.08
CA LYS A 10 6.83 9.06 -9.69
C LYS A 10 6.21 7.67 -9.55
N TYR A 11 6.63 6.72 -10.39
CA TYR A 11 6.09 5.38 -10.50
C TYR A 11 7.21 4.33 -10.43
N PRO A 12 7.77 4.04 -9.25
CA PRO A 12 8.96 3.20 -9.12
C PRO A 12 8.72 1.70 -9.45
N PHE A 13 7.48 1.33 -9.75
CA PHE A 13 7.06 0.02 -10.23
C PHE A 13 6.85 -0.05 -11.76
N SER A 14 6.94 1.08 -12.48
CA SER A 14 6.71 1.18 -13.92
C SER A 14 7.80 0.49 -14.72
N ASN A 15 7.61 0.38 -16.04
CA ASN A 15 8.66 -0.16 -16.89
C ASN A 15 9.88 0.77 -17.00
N GLU A 16 9.67 2.09 -16.99
CA GLU A 16 10.77 3.07 -16.94
C GLU A 16 11.62 2.87 -15.70
N ALA A 17 11.01 2.66 -14.53
CA ALA A 17 11.75 2.39 -13.30
C ALA A 17 12.58 1.10 -13.40
N LYS A 18 12.04 0.04 -14.00
CA LYS A 18 12.80 -1.20 -14.25
C LYS A 18 13.99 -0.96 -15.18
N GLU A 19 13.81 -0.17 -16.23
CA GLU A 19 14.90 0.17 -17.16
C GLU A 19 15.98 1.04 -16.48
N VAL A 20 15.60 2.01 -15.66
CA VAL A 20 16.54 2.81 -14.85
C VAL A 20 17.34 1.90 -13.91
N VAL A 21 16.68 0.99 -13.19
CA VAL A 21 17.36 0.04 -12.27
C VAL A 21 18.27 -0.91 -13.04
N LYS A 22 17.89 -1.40 -14.22
CA LYS A 22 18.74 -2.28 -15.05
C LYS A 22 20.02 -1.60 -15.50
N ARG A 23 19.95 -0.30 -15.85
CA ARG A 23 21.11 0.51 -16.24
C ARG A 23 21.99 0.84 -15.05
N TYR A 24 21.43 0.84 -13.84
CA TYR A 24 22.17 1.03 -12.61
C TYR A 24 22.94 -0.26 -12.28
N GLU A 25 24.20 -0.30 -12.68
CA GLU A 25 25.10 -1.40 -12.34
C GLU A 25 25.50 -1.29 -10.87
N SER A 26 25.03 -2.23 -10.04
CA SER A 26 25.67 -2.50 -8.77
C SER A 26 25.74 -3.99 -8.49
N SER A 27 26.96 -4.45 -8.22
CA SER A 27 27.25 -5.85 -7.85
C SER A 27 27.18 -6.08 -6.35
N ARG A 28 27.04 -5.03 -5.54
CA ARG A 28 27.07 -5.07 -4.07
C ARG A 28 25.98 -4.18 -3.46
N ILE A 29 25.64 -4.49 -2.21
CA ILE A 29 24.78 -3.62 -1.41
C ILE A 29 25.49 -2.28 -1.18
N ASP A 30 24.87 -1.21 -1.63
CA ASP A 30 25.33 0.16 -1.40
C ASP A 30 24.77 0.68 -0.08
N PRO A 31 25.62 1.08 0.89
CA PRO A 31 25.17 1.64 2.16
C PRO A 31 24.26 2.86 2.02
N LYS A 32 24.44 3.70 0.99
CA LYS A 32 23.59 4.87 0.71
C LYS A 32 22.15 4.42 0.47
N TYR A 33 21.94 3.48 -0.44
CA TYR A 33 20.60 3.01 -0.82
C TYR A 33 19.96 2.11 0.23
N LEU A 34 20.78 1.38 1.00
CA LEU A 34 20.33 0.65 2.17
C LEU A 34 19.69 1.57 3.20
N GLU A 35 20.35 2.70 3.51
CA GLU A 35 19.84 3.67 4.47
C GLU A 35 18.61 4.42 3.93
N LEU A 36 18.62 4.85 2.66
CA LEU A 36 17.44 5.48 2.04
C LEU A 36 16.23 4.54 2.02
N GLY A 37 16.45 3.26 1.68
CA GLY A 37 15.41 2.23 1.74
C GLY A 37 14.86 2.03 3.15
N ARG A 38 15.75 2.02 4.16
CA ARG A 38 15.37 1.91 5.58
C ARG A 38 14.49 3.07 6.02
N LEU A 39 14.88 4.31 5.71
CA LEU A 39 14.14 5.52 6.06
C LEU A 39 12.74 5.50 5.42
N ARG A 40 12.65 5.12 4.14
CA ARG A 40 11.39 5.02 3.40
C ARG A 40 10.44 3.97 3.97
N VAL A 41 10.94 2.78 4.31
CA VAL A 41 10.13 1.72 4.95
C VAL A 41 9.69 2.15 6.35
N ASN A 42 10.59 2.76 7.12
CA ASN A 42 10.28 3.26 8.45
C ASN A 42 9.18 4.33 8.40
N GLU A 43 9.26 5.27 7.45
CA GLU A 43 8.21 6.26 7.22
C GLU A 43 6.86 5.60 6.88
N ALA A 44 6.85 4.66 5.94
CA ALA A 44 5.63 3.94 5.58
C ALA A 44 5.00 3.19 6.76
N ILE A 45 5.81 2.55 7.60
CA ILE A 45 5.34 1.76 8.75
C ILE A 45 4.84 2.65 9.88
N THR A 46 5.51 3.78 10.14
CA THR A 46 5.22 4.68 11.27
C THR A 46 4.11 5.67 10.96
N LYS A 47 4.13 6.29 9.77
CA LYS A 47 3.12 7.28 9.35
C LYS A 47 1.97 6.68 8.55
N GLY A 48 2.15 5.51 7.94
CA GLY A 48 1.15 4.91 7.03
C GLY A 48 1.04 5.61 5.67
N ALA A 49 1.98 6.51 5.36
CA ALA A 49 2.07 7.27 4.12
C ALA A 49 3.52 7.66 3.85
N ILE A 50 3.89 7.72 2.57
CA ILE A 50 5.12 8.37 2.09
C ILE A 50 4.64 9.55 1.27
N GLU A 51 5.09 10.76 1.60
CA GLU A 51 4.65 11.96 0.89
C GLU A 51 5.34 12.08 -0.46
N PHE A 52 4.57 12.48 -1.48
CA PHE A 52 5.14 12.89 -2.74
C PHE A 52 5.65 14.33 -2.65
N SER A 53 6.93 14.54 -2.93
CA SER A 53 7.54 15.85 -3.13
C SER A 53 8.07 15.94 -4.55
N GLU A 54 7.89 17.07 -5.22
CA GLU A 54 8.49 17.27 -6.54
C GLU A 54 10.00 17.45 -6.38
N ALA A 55 10.80 16.55 -6.96
CA ALA A 55 12.25 16.67 -6.99
C ALA A 55 12.66 17.32 -8.31
N SER A 56 13.46 18.39 -8.25
CA SER A 56 14.03 19.02 -9.45
C SER A 56 15.34 18.36 -9.88
N ASP A 57 16.04 17.72 -8.94
CA ASP A 57 17.37 17.16 -9.11
C ASP A 57 17.32 15.69 -9.58
N ASP A 58 18.09 15.38 -10.64
CA ASP A 58 18.11 14.04 -11.25
C ASP A 58 18.81 13.01 -10.33
N GLU A 59 19.77 13.41 -9.48
CA GLU A 59 20.39 12.50 -8.49
C GLU A 59 19.37 12.09 -7.42
N LEU A 60 18.57 13.03 -6.90
CA LEU A 60 17.49 12.72 -5.96
C LEU A 60 16.43 11.78 -6.56
N LYS A 61 16.10 11.98 -7.84
CA LYS A 61 15.17 11.09 -8.56
C LYS A 61 15.75 9.69 -8.70
N LEU A 62 17.00 9.59 -9.12
CA LEU A 62 17.70 8.31 -9.23
C LEU A 62 17.76 7.61 -7.88
N ASP A 63 18.12 8.34 -6.82
CA ASP A 63 18.21 7.81 -5.47
C ASP A 63 16.89 7.23 -4.98
N TYR A 64 15.78 7.89 -5.32
CA TYR A 64 14.44 7.41 -5.01
C TYR A 64 14.09 6.12 -5.77
N VAL A 65 14.48 6.03 -7.05
CA VAL A 65 14.24 4.84 -7.88
C VAL A 65 15.07 3.65 -7.38
N ILE A 66 16.35 3.84 -7.05
CA ILE A 66 17.20 2.75 -6.55
C ILE A 66 16.77 2.33 -5.13
N SER A 67 16.52 3.29 -4.23
CA SER A 67 16.08 2.99 -2.86
C SER A 67 14.74 2.25 -2.79
N TYR A 68 13.90 2.31 -3.83
CA TYR A 68 12.69 1.50 -3.94
C TYR A 68 12.99 0.00 -3.88
N VAL A 69 14.03 -0.45 -4.59
CA VAL A 69 14.43 -1.87 -4.60
C VAL A 69 14.85 -2.32 -3.20
N TYR A 70 15.64 -1.49 -2.51
CA TYR A 70 16.07 -1.73 -1.13
C TYR A 70 14.88 -1.75 -0.16
N ALA A 71 13.95 -0.81 -0.31
CA ALA A 71 12.75 -0.74 0.53
C ALA A 71 11.89 -2.01 0.41
N ARG A 72 11.71 -2.56 -0.81
CA ARG A 72 10.99 -3.83 -1.03
C ARG A 72 11.65 -5.01 -0.31
N MET A 73 12.98 -5.09 -0.38
CA MET A 73 13.76 -6.11 0.32
C MET A 73 13.64 -5.98 1.84
N ILE A 74 13.80 -4.76 2.37
CA ILE A 74 13.70 -4.47 3.80
C ILE A 74 12.29 -4.78 4.32
N ALA A 75 11.23 -4.30 3.66
CA ALA A 75 9.85 -4.55 4.07
C ALA A 75 9.53 -6.06 4.10
N SER A 76 10.01 -6.81 3.10
CA SER A 76 9.87 -8.27 3.02
C SER A 76 10.59 -9.01 4.16
N ALA A 77 11.75 -8.50 4.60
CA ALA A 77 12.51 -9.08 5.71
C ALA A 77 11.82 -8.90 7.07
N ILE A 78 11.03 -7.84 7.25
CA ILE A 78 10.33 -7.52 8.50
C ILE A 78 9.16 -8.48 8.73
N SER A 79 8.08 -8.34 7.96
CA SER A 79 6.84 -9.12 8.11
C SER A 79 5.87 -8.86 6.96
N ILE A 80 4.85 -9.71 6.83
CA ILE A 80 3.75 -9.50 5.87
C ILE A 80 3.01 -8.18 6.15
N ALA A 81 2.77 -7.85 7.42
CA ALA A 81 2.12 -6.58 7.79
C ALA A 81 2.95 -5.34 7.39
N ALA A 82 4.28 -5.43 7.48
CA ALA A 82 5.18 -4.37 7.02
C ALA A 82 5.12 -4.20 5.50
N VAL A 83 5.06 -5.31 4.75
CA VAL A 83 4.85 -5.29 3.30
C VAL A 83 3.53 -4.59 2.95
N GLU A 84 2.42 -4.95 3.58
CA GLU A 84 1.11 -4.32 3.29
C GLU A 84 1.12 -2.81 3.57
N ARG A 85 1.72 -2.39 4.70
CA ARG A 85 1.85 -0.95 5.02
C ARG A 85 2.72 -0.23 4.00
N TYR A 86 3.87 -0.81 3.64
CA TYR A 86 4.78 -0.24 2.67
C TYR A 86 4.11 -0.09 1.29
N VAL A 87 3.48 -1.16 0.79
CA VAL A 87 2.75 -1.18 -0.49
C VAL A 87 1.67 -0.11 -0.49
N SER A 88 0.86 -0.02 0.57
CA SER A 88 -0.21 0.97 0.63
C SER A 88 0.33 2.40 0.66
N ALA A 89 1.41 2.66 1.39
CA ALA A 89 2.00 3.99 1.48
C ALA A 89 2.60 4.43 0.13
N GLU A 90 3.29 3.52 -0.55
CA GLU A 90 3.92 3.76 -1.84
C GLU A 90 2.88 3.95 -2.96
N ALA A 91 1.80 3.15 -2.96
CA ALA A 91 0.69 3.31 -3.90
C ALA A 91 0.01 4.68 -3.75
N LYS A 92 -0.20 5.13 -2.50
CA LYS A 92 -0.75 6.48 -2.23
C LYS A 92 0.18 7.57 -2.72
N ARG A 93 1.50 7.43 -2.51
CA ARG A 93 2.49 8.39 -3.01
C ARG A 93 2.40 8.52 -4.54
N SER A 94 2.40 7.41 -5.26
CA SER A 94 2.29 7.45 -6.72
C SER A 94 0.94 8.01 -7.20
N ALA A 95 -0.16 7.78 -6.46
CA ALA A 95 -1.44 8.40 -6.74
C ALA A 95 -1.43 9.93 -6.51
N GLN A 96 -0.70 10.41 -5.49
CA GLN A 96 -0.47 11.84 -5.28
C GLN A 96 0.29 12.46 -6.46
N ALA A 97 1.37 11.81 -6.92
CA ALA A 97 2.12 12.25 -8.10
C ALA A 97 1.22 12.33 -9.35
N LEU A 98 0.38 11.31 -9.56
CA LEU A 98 -0.55 11.23 -10.68
C LEU A 98 -1.59 12.36 -10.70
N SER A 99 -1.90 12.96 -9.55
CA SER A 99 -2.88 14.04 -9.44
C SER A 99 -2.44 15.31 -10.16
N PHE A 100 -1.13 15.54 -10.27
CA PHE A 100 -0.54 16.71 -10.94
C PHE A 100 0.02 16.37 -12.33
N GLU A 101 -0.22 15.16 -12.80
CA GLU A 101 0.39 14.62 -14.00
C GLU A 101 -0.39 14.95 -15.28
N LYS A 102 0.31 15.06 -16.41
CA LYS A 102 -0.31 15.29 -17.72
C LYS A 102 -1.19 14.10 -18.13
N THR A 103 -2.25 14.37 -18.89
CA THR A 103 -3.23 13.34 -19.27
C THR A 103 -2.60 12.19 -20.04
N GLU A 104 -1.63 12.48 -20.90
CA GLU A 104 -0.91 11.49 -21.70
C GLU A 104 -0.15 10.49 -20.81
N ASN A 105 0.51 11.00 -19.77
CA ASN A 105 1.25 10.19 -18.81
C ASN A 105 0.31 9.34 -17.94
N ILE A 106 -0.88 9.86 -17.58
CA ILE A 106 -1.89 9.07 -16.87
C ILE A 106 -2.37 7.89 -17.71
N ILE A 107 -2.67 8.13 -18.98
CA ILE A 107 -3.11 7.09 -19.93
C ILE A 107 -1.99 6.07 -20.15
N HIS A 108 -0.76 6.53 -20.31
CA HIS A 108 0.42 5.67 -20.44
C HIS A 108 0.54 4.69 -19.26
N ILE A 109 0.59 5.22 -18.03
CA ILE A 109 0.71 4.41 -16.81
C ILE A 109 -0.50 3.48 -16.61
N ALA A 110 -1.72 3.93 -16.92
CA ALA A 110 -2.90 3.09 -16.85
C ALA A 110 -2.81 1.89 -17.81
N ASN A 111 -2.37 2.13 -19.04
CA ASN A 111 -2.19 1.08 -20.04
C ASN A 111 -1.08 0.09 -19.65
N GLU A 112 0.02 0.55 -19.05
CA GLU A 112 1.07 -0.35 -18.51
C GLU A 112 0.51 -1.34 -17.48
N LEU A 113 -0.50 -0.90 -16.70
CA LEU A 113 -1.19 -1.72 -15.70
C LEU A 113 -2.32 -2.57 -16.28
N GLY A 114 -2.51 -2.55 -17.60
CA GLY A 114 -3.57 -3.27 -18.30
C GLY A 114 -4.95 -2.62 -18.17
N ILE A 115 -5.02 -1.36 -17.74
CA ILE A 115 -6.27 -0.60 -17.60
C ILE A 115 -6.42 0.31 -18.82
N LYS A 116 -7.19 -0.18 -19.81
CA LYS A 116 -7.48 0.58 -21.03
C LYS A 116 -8.34 1.80 -20.70
N VAL A 117 -7.79 2.98 -20.95
CA VAL A 117 -8.44 4.27 -20.72
C VAL A 117 -8.08 5.24 -21.84
N GLU A 118 -9.03 6.07 -22.23
CA GLU A 118 -8.87 7.09 -23.25
C GLU A 118 -9.35 8.44 -22.72
N GLN A 119 -8.85 9.53 -23.31
CA GLN A 119 -9.34 10.87 -23.02
C GLN A 119 -10.64 11.15 -23.81
N ASN A 120 -11.64 11.71 -23.14
CA ASN A 120 -12.88 12.18 -23.75
C ASN A 120 -13.21 13.59 -23.20
N GLY A 121 -12.70 14.62 -23.89
CA GLY A 121 -12.76 16.00 -23.40
C GLY A 121 -12.00 16.14 -22.07
N GLU A 122 -12.70 16.57 -21.03
CA GLU A 122 -12.17 16.68 -19.65
C GLU A 122 -12.29 15.39 -18.84
N LEU A 123 -13.01 14.39 -19.36
CA LEU A 123 -13.24 13.11 -18.70
C LEU A 123 -12.33 12.02 -19.26
N PHE A 124 -12.27 10.92 -18.54
CA PHE A 124 -11.67 9.67 -18.97
C PHE A 124 -12.75 8.67 -19.32
N ALA A 125 -12.56 7.94 -20.40
CA ALA A 125 -13.47 6.91 -20.89
C ALA A 125 -12.82 5.54 -20.77
N MET A 126 -13.57 4.54 -20.26
CA MET A 126 -13.12 3.15 -20.23
C MET A 126 -14.29 2.17 -20.42
N PRO A 127 -14.07 0.97 -20.98
CA PRO A 127 -15.10 -0.06 -21.04
C PRO A 127 -15.64 -0.42 -19.65
N PHE A 128 -16.95 -0.61 -19.52
CA PHE A 128 -17.57 -0.91 -18.21
C PHE A 128 -17.04 -2.20 -17.58
N THR A 129 -16.60 -3.18 -18.39
CA THR A 129 -15.96 -4.42 -17.92
C THR A 129 -14.61 -4.15 -17.26
N VAL A 130 -13.81 -3.25 -17.84
CA VAL A 130 -12.54 -2.78 -17.26
C VAL A 130 -12.81 -2.01 -15.97
N TYR A 131 -13.82 -1.14 -15.95
CA TYR A 131 -14.24 -0.42 -14.75
C TYR A 131 -14.62 -1.37 -13.61
N LEU A 132 -15.55 -2.30 -13.83
CA LEU A 132 -16.04 -3.23 -12.81
C LEU A 132 -14.92 -4.11 -12.23
N SER A 133 -13.95 -4.50 -13.05
CA SER A 133 -12.81 -5.31 -12.63
C SER A 133 -11.87 -4.55 -11.69
N ASN A 134 -11.80 -3.23 -11.83
CA ASN A 134 -10.81 -2.40 -11.14
C ASN A 134 -11.42 -1.46 -10.07
N MET A 135 -12.73 -1.28 -10.03
CA MET A 135 -13.37 -0.31 -9.13
C MET A 135 -13.03 -0.55 -7.63
N PRO A 136 -12.82 0.52 -6.86
CA PRO A 136 -12.81 0.49 -5.40
C PRO A 136 -14.10 -0.12 -4.84
N LYS A 137 -14.03 -0.72 -3.65
CA LYS A 137 -15.20 -1.31 -2.97
C LYS A 137 -16.11 -0.28 -2.26
N SER A 138 -15.95 1.01 -2.53
CA SER A 138 -16.76 2.07 -1.93
C SER A 138 -18.06 2.29 -2.72
N ASP A 139 -19.11 2.70 -2.02
CA ASP A 139 -20.46 2.88 -2.59
C ASP A 139 -20.48 3.90 -3.74
N GLU A 140 -19.68 4.97 -3.64
CA GLU A 140 -19.51 5.99 -4.68
C GLU A 140 -19.01 5.42 -6.03
N TYR A 141 -18.31 4.28 -6.02
CA TYR A 141 -17.76 3.61 -7.21
C TYR A 141 -18.65 2.47 -7.70
N ARG A 142 -19.88 2.36 -7.20
CA ARG A 142 -20.85 1.47 -7.82
C ARG A 142 -21.18 1.96 -9.23
N LEU A 143 -21.35 1.02 -10.16
CA LEU A 143 -21.66 1.33 -11.55
C LEU A 143 -22.95 2.17 -11.71
N ILE A 144 -23.94 1.91 -10.85
CA ILE A 144 -25.20 2.68 -10.82
C ILE A 144 -25.01 4.18 -10.50
N HIS A 145 -23.85 4.56 -9.93
CA HIS A 145 -23.48 5.94 -9.62
C HIS A 145 -22.55 6.57 -10.66
N GLN A 146 -22.27 5.89 -11.78
CA GLN A 146 -21.39 6.40 -12.84
C GLN A 146 -22.17 6.81 -14.08
N LYS A 147 -21.58 7.74 -14.83
CA LYS A 147 -22.01 8.07 -16.20
C LYS A 147 -21.63 6.91 -17.11
N LEU A 148 -22.63 6.17 -17.60
CA LEU A 148 -22.49 5.02 -18.49
C LEU A 148 -23.27 5.28 -19.78
N SER A 149 -22.61 5.15 -20.93
CA SER A 149 -23.28 5.21 -22.25
C SER A 149 -22.58 4.26 -23.22
N ASN A 150 -23.33 3.49 -24.00
CA ASN A 150 -22.82 2.56 -25.00
C ASN A 150 -21.72 1.60 -24.48
N GLY A 151 -21.85 1.13 -23.22
CA GLY A 151 -20.87 0.25 -22.59
C GLY A 151 -19.59 0.94 -22.11
N ILE A 152 -19.53 2.27 -22.15
CA ILE A 152 -18.38 3.08 -21.72
C ILE A 152 -18.74 3.86 -20.46
N VAL A 153 -17.87 3.76 -19.46
CA VAL A 153 -17.94 4.53 -18.22
C VAL A 153 -17.07 5.78 -18.37
N TYR A 154 -17.64 6.93 -18.01
CA TYR A 154 -16.98 8.22 -18.03
C TYR A 154 -16.65 8.68 -16.62
N LEU A 155 -15.38 8.99 -16.38
CA LEU A 155 -14.83 9.28 -15.05
C LEU A 155 -14.12 10.63 -15.03
N GLU A 156 -14.28 11.33 -13.92
CA GLU A 156 -13.44 12.47 -13.56
C GLU A 156 -12.04 11.98 -13.16
N ARG A 157 -11.05 12.87 -13.29
CA ARG A 157 -9.64 12.58 -13.00
C ARG A 157 -9.41 11.92 -11.64
N TYR A 158 -9.98 12.47 -10.56
CA TYR A 158 -9.76 11.92 -9.20
C TYR A 158 -10.35 10.50 -9.06
N LYS A 159 -11.47 10.18 -9.73
CA LYS A 159 -12.02 8.82 -9.72
C LYS A 159 -11.11 7.84 -10.43
N LEU A 160 -10.55 8.23 -11.58
CA LEU A 160 -9.55 7.42 -12.26
C LEU A 160 -8.31 7.20 -11.40
N ILE A 161 -7.77 8.26 -10.77
CA ILE A 161 -6.60 8.16 -9.89
C ILE A 161 -6.86 7.16 -8.75
N ARG A 162 -8.06 7.15 -8.16
CA ARG A 162 -8.41 6.20 -7.10
C ARG A 162 -8.49 4.75 -7.59
N ILE A 163 -8.95 4.53 -8.82
CA ILE A 163 -8.92 3.21 -9.47
C ILE A 163 -7.46 2.79 -9.70
N LEU A 164 -6.63 3.70 -10.19
CA LEU A 164 -5.21 3.44 -10.47
C LEU A 164 -4.40 3.21 -9.19
N GLU A 165 -4.71 3.87 -8.07
CA GLU A 165 -4.07 3.60 -6.77
C GLU A 165 -4.19 2.13 -6.37
N LYS A 166 -5.36 1.51 -6.59
CA LYS A 166 -5.56 0.07 -6.34
C LYS A 166 -4.72 -0.79 -7.28
N ALA A 167 -4.57 -0.37 -8.53
CA ALA A 167 -3.69 -1.03 -9.50
C ALA A 167 -2.21 -0.89 -9.12
N PHE A 168 -1.79 0.27 -8.59
CA PHE A 168 -0.46 0.52 -8.05
C PHE A 168 -0.16 -0.42 -6.89
N THR A 169 -1.10 -0.57 -5.94
CA THR A 169 -0.98 -1.53 -4.85
C THR A 169 -0.67 -2.93 -5.39
N LYS A 170 -1.42 -3.41 -6.38
CA LYS A 170 -1.19 -4.72 -7.00
C LYS A 170 0.17 -4.81 -7.70
N ALA A 171 0.55 -3.76 -8.44
CA ALA A 171 1.82 -3.71 -9.17
C ALA A 171 3.03 -3.76 -8.22
N ILE A 172 3.01 -2.95 -7.16
CA ILE A 172 4.07 -2.90 -6.16
C ILE A 172 4.16 -4.23 -5.41
N HIS A 173 3.00 -4.78 -4.99
CA HIS A 173 2.91 -6.07 -4.27
C HIS A 173 3.45 -7.24 -5.09
N THR A 174 3.38 -7.18 -6.42
CA THR A 174 3.86 -8.25 -7.31
C THR A 174 5.32 -8.59 -7.05
N GLY A 175 5.59 -9.80 -6.54
CA GLY A 175 6.94 -10.25 -6.16
C GLY A 175 7.34 -9.95 -4.71
N MET A 176 6.39 -9.56 -3.85
CA MET A 176 6.57 -9.47 -2.40
C MET A 176 5.58 -10.37 -1.66
N PRO A 177 5.93 -10.89 -0.47
CA PRO A 177 7.24 -10.77 0.19
C PRO A 177 8.33 -11.56 -0.55
N ILE A 178 9.54 -11.03 -0.56
CA ILE A 178 10.73 -11.74 -1.03
C ILE A 178 11.14 -12.76 0.06
N PRO A 179 11.33 -14.04 -0.28
CA PRO A 179 11.78 -15.06 0.68
C PRO A 179 13.10 -14.67 1.35
N LYS A 180 13.23 -14.92 2.66
CA LYS A 180 14.39 -14.47 3.45
C LYS A 180 15.71 -15.10 2.98
N GLU A 181 15.63 -16.28 2.39
CA GLU A 181 16.78 -17.02 1.85
C GLU A 181 17.39 -16.31 0.63
N ASN A 182 16.59 -15.51 -0.08
CA ASN A 182 17.01 -14.75 -1.26
C ASN A 182 17.46 -13.32 -0.91
N LEU A 183 17.49 -12.95 0.37
CA LEU A 183 17.84 -11.60 0.82
C LEU A 183 19.30 -11.53 1.31
N PRO A 184 20.05 -10.48 0.94
CA PRO A 184 21.38 -10.21 1.51
C PRO A 184 21.34 -10.04 3.03
N ARG A 185 22.44 -10.37 3.72
CA ARG A 185 22.52 -10.32 5.19
C ARG A 185 22.33 -8.91 5.72
N GLU A 186 22.90 -7.94 5.03
CA GLU A 186 22.84 -6.51 5.32
C GLU A 186 21.39 -6.01 5.38
N ILE A 187 20.53 -6.49 4.47
CA ILE A 187 19.09 -6.15 4.47
C ILE A 187 18.41 -6.71 5.72
N ILE A 188 18.71 -7.96 6.08
CA ILE A 188 18.10 -8.64 7.23
C ILE A 188 18.52 -7.95 8.52
N GLU A 189 19.78 -7.55 8.64
CA GLU A 189 20.30 -6.81 9.80
C GLU A 189 19.60 -5.45 9.94
N VAL A 190 19.52 -4.68 8.86
CA VAL A 190 18.85 -3.38 8.86
C VAL A 190 17.36 -3.50 9.17
N SER A 191 16.67 -4.53 8.68
CA SER A 191 15.25 -4.73 8.94
C SER A 191 14.91 -4.87 10.43
N LYS A 192 15.84 -5.41 11.24
CA LYS A 192 15.65 -5.58 12.69
C LYS A 192 15.67 -4.25 13.45
N THR A 193 16.22 -3.20 12.84
CA THR A 193 16.28 -1.86 13.48
C THR A 193 14.95 -1.12 13.42
N ILE A 194 14.05 -1.53 12.51
CA ILE A 194 12.76 -0.87 12.30
C ILE A 194 11.74 -1.41 13.30
N LYS A 195 11.19 -0.53 14.12
CA LYS A 195 10.14 -0.86 15.09
C LYS A 195 8.77 -0.74 14.42
N ILE A 196 7.99 -1.82 14.45
CA ILE A 196 6.59 -1.79 14.00
C ILE A 196 5.75 -1.18 15.13
N PRO A 197 4.97 -0.11 14.89
CA PRO A 197 3.98 0.36 15.84
C PRO A 197 3.01 -0.78 16.15
N VAL A 198 2.96 -1.20 17.41
CA VAL A 198 1.91 -2.09 17.89
C VAL A 198 0.61 -1.31 17.76
N GLU A 199 -0.25 -1.69 16.82
CA GLU A 199 -1.61 -1.18 16.81
C GLU A 199 -2.26 -1.65 18.11
N GLU A 200 -2.56 -0.71 19.01
CA GLU A 200 -3.49 -0.99 20.10
C GLU A 200 -4.77 -1.51 19.46
N ILE A 201 -5.10 -2.77 19.71
CA ILE A 201 -6.37 -3.35 19.30
C ILE A 201 -7.44 -2.53 20.00
N LYS A 202 -7.98 -1.52 19.33
CA LYS A 202 -9.18 -0.81 19.77
C LYS A 202 -10.32 -1.79 19.58
N ILE A 203 -10.53 -2.64 20.58
CA ILE A 203 -11.73 -3.46 20.69
C ILE A 203 -12.89 -2.46 20.66
N LYS A 204 -13.58 -2.37 19.51
CA LYS A 204 -14.87 -1.68 19.45
C LYS A 204 -15.83 -2.52 20.27
N VAL A 205 -15.89 -2.24 21.57
CA VAL A 205 -16.97 -2.73 22.42
C VAL A 205 -18.25 -2.24 21.76
N LYS A 206 -18.98 -3.16 21.11
CA LYS A 206 -20.31 -2.85 20.59
C LYS A 206 -21.13 -2.36 21.79
N LYS A 207 -21.53 -1.09 21.77
CA LYS A 207 -22.53 -0.56 22.71
C LYS A 207 -23.81 -1.35 22.48
N GLY A 208 -24.15 -2.18 23.47
CA GLY A 208 -25.22 -3.16 23.40
C GLY A 208 -24.72 -4.49 23.90
N VAL A 209 -24.43 -4.58 25.21
CA VAL A 209 -24.31 -5.87 25.89
C VAL A 209 -25.67 -6.54 25.72
N ASP A 210 -25.70 -7.55 24.87
CA ASP A 210 -26.82 -8.48 24.72
C ASP A 210 -27.19 -8.97 26.13
N GLU A 211 -28.41 -8.70 26.61
CA GLU A 211 -28.88 -8.99 27.97
C GLU A 211 -28.60 -10.45 28.38
N ARG A 212 -28.44 -11.33 27.39
CA ARG A 212 -28.05 -12.73 27.54
C ARG A 212 -26.70 -12.95 28.23
N TYR A 213 -25.77 -11.99 28.21
CA TYR A 213 -24.44 -12.11 28.81
C TYR A 213 -24.21 -11.23 30.04
N ALA A 214 -25.23 -10.50 30.51
CA ALA A 214 -25.12 -9.63 31.70
C ALA A 214 -24.74 -10.39 32.98
N TRP A 215 -25.05 -11.68 33.07
CA TRP A 215 -24.67 -12.53 34.19
C TRP A 215 -23.16 -12.82 34.24
N ILE A 216 -22.46 -12.79 33.09
CA ILE A 216 -21.01 -13.03 33.01
C ILE A 216 -20.25 -11.88 33.66
N GLU A 217 -20.63 -10.62 33.36
CA GLU A 217 -20.01 -9.47 34.00
C GLU A 217 -20.28 -9.42 35.51
N LYS A 218 -21.49 -9.82 35.92
CA LYS A 218 -21.85 -9.92 37.35
C LYS A 218 -21.03 -11.00 38.09
N LEU A 219 -20.71 -12.10 37.40
CA LEU A 219 -19.86 -13.17 37.91
C LEU A 219 -18.38 -12.73 38.02
N LEU A 220 -17.88 -11.98 37.04
CA LEU A 220 -16.52 -11.43 37.05
C LEU A 220 -16.33 -10.32 38.08
N ALA A 221 -17.39 -9.56 38.39
CA ALA A 221 -17.38 -8.49 39.38
C ALA A 221 -17.34 -8.98 40.83
N HIS A 222 -17.57 -10.27 41.10
CA HIS A 222 -17.49 -10.86 42.44
C HIS A 222 -16.43 -11.96 42.44
N PRO A 223 -15.17 -11.62 42.72
CA PRO A 223 -14.12 -12.62 42.64
C PRO A 223 -14.32 -13.70 43.71
N LEU A 224 -14.40 -14.96 43.29
CA LEU A 224 -14.42 -16.09 44.21
C LEU A 224 -13.01 -16.25 44.80
N PRO A 225 -12.82 -16.48 46.11
CA PRO A 225 -11.53 -16.29 46.78
C PRO A 225 -10.45 -17.34 46.47
N ASP A 226 -10.67 -18.22 45.51
CA ASP A 226 -9.83 -19.39 45.25
C ASP A 226 -9.53 -19.57 43.75
N PHE A 227 -8.51 -20.37 43.43
CA PHE A 227 -7.85 -20.61 42.12
C PHE A 227 -8.78 -20.98 40.95
N ARG A 228 -10.09 -21.10 41.17
CA ARG A 228 -11.14 -21.37 40.16
C ARG A 228 -11.37 -20.21 39.19
N HIS A 229 -10.85 -19.01 39.48
CA HIS A 229 -10.85 -17.88 38.54
C HIS A 229 -10.21 -18.20 37.19
N ARG A 230 -9.13 -18.98 37.19
CA ARG A 230 -8.46 -19.40 35.94
C ARG A 230 -9.33 -20.32 35.08
N VAL A 231 -10.12 -21.18 35.72
CA VAL A 231 -10.98 -22.14 35.03
C VAL A 231 -12.19 -21.44 34.40
N VAL A 232 -12.78 -20.47 35.11
CA VAL A 232 -13.88 -19.65 34.58
C VAL A 232 -13.43 -18.86 33.34
N ASN A 233 -12.25 -18.23 33.38
CA ASN A 233 -11.71 -17.52 32.23
C ASN A 233 -11.39 -18.43 31.05
N LEU A 234 -10.95 -19.68 31.29
CA LEU A 234 -10.69 -20.65 30.23
C LEU A 234 -11.97 -21.16 29.57
N ILE A 235 -13.03 -21.39 30.36
CA ILE A 235 -14.34 -21.87 29.87
C ILE A 235 -15.07 -20.77 29.09
N LEU A 236 -14.92 -19.51 29.48
CA LEU A 236 -15.58 -18.38 28.83
C LEU A 236 -14.81 -17.84 27.61
N ALA A 237 -13.53 -18.19 27.44
CA ALA A 237 -12.69 -17.76 26.32
C ALA A 237 -13.32 -17.94 24.91
N PRO A 238 -14.09 -19.01 24.60
CA PRO A 238 -14.74 -19.16 23.30
C PRO A 238 -15.91 -18.20 23.06
N TYR A 239 -16.50 -17.63 24.11
CA TYR A 239 -17.67 -16.74 24.03
C TYR A 239 -17.29 -15.26 23.90
N PHE A 240 -16.00 -14.94 24.00
CA PHE A 240 -15.44 -13.60 23.79
C PHE A 240 -14.84 -13.41 22.38
N ALA A 241 -15.03 -14.37 21.47
CA ALA A 241 -14.61 -14.33 20.06
C ALA A 241 -15.71 -13.77 19.14
#